data_AF-A0A6N7VVG6-F1
#
_entry.id   AF-A0A6N7VVG6-F1
#
_cell.length_a   1.000
_cell.length_b   1.000
_cell.length_c   1.000
_cell.angle_alpha   90.00
_cell.angle_beta   90.00
_cell.angle_gamma   90.00
#
_symmetry.space_group_name_H-M   'P 1'
#
loop_
_entity.id
_entity.type
_entity.pdbx_description
1 polymer ?
#
loop_
_entity_poly.entity_id
_entity_poly.type
_entity_poly.pdbx_seq_one_letter_code
_entity_poly.pdbx_strand_id
1 'polypeptide(L)'
;MENGPAAEENTYAGPFKTPVERTSDTNRSDPKTTISCWRKDFQNSFQARMDWCTKSYEEANHEPTVVLEGLAGNIMIRQVRPGDTISLSAAVSSDPDGNHLFYHWWIYEEAGSCKEKIHISGAYSQKAAITIPASARTGSVHIILSLTDDGEPVLTSYGRVILNIT
;
A
#
# COMPACT_ATOMS: atom_id res chain seq x y z
N MET A 1 -47.18 -16.63 -14.02
CA MET A 1 -46.05 -17.34 -13.43
C MET A 1 -44.97 -17.37 -14.49
N GLU A 2 -44.01 -16.46 -14.39
CA GLU A 2 -42.94 -16.31 -15.38
C GLU A 2 -41.63 -16.35 -14.60
N ASN A 3 -40.83 -17.39 -14.85
CA ASN A 3 -39.55 -17.61 -14.18
C ASN A 3 -38.52 -16.65 -14.78
N GLY A 4 -38.06 -15.69 -14.00
CA GLY A 4 -36.92 -14.84 -14.36
C GLY A 4 -35.62 -15.64 -14.43
N PRO A 5 -34.63 -15.21 -15.23
CA PRO A 5 -33.39 -15.95 -15.40
C PRO A 5 -32.59 -15.96 -14.09
N ALA A 6 -32.00 -17.12 -13.79
CA ALA A 6 -31.10 -17.32 -12.67
C ALA A 6 -29.88 -16.40 -12.82
N ALA A 7 -29.49 -15.74 -11.73
CA ALA A 7 -28.26 -14.96 -11.66
C ALA A 7 -27.06 -15.89 -11.91
N GLU A 8 -26.27 -15.61 -12.94
CA GLU A 8 -24.98 -16.26 -13.14
C GLU A 8 -24.04 -15.87 -11.98
N GLU A 9 -23.56 -16.86 -11.24
CA GLU A 9 -22.52 -16.67 -10.23
C GLU A 9 -21.26 -16.13 -10.91
N ASN A 10 -20.80 -14.97 -10.47
CA ASN A 10 -19.56 -14.36 -10.92
C ASN A 10 -18.36 -15.20 -10.43
N THR A 11 -17.92 -16.15 -11.26
CA THR A 11 -16.80 -17.05 -11.00
C THR A 11 -15.43 -16.35 -10.84
N TYR A 12 -15.36 -15.03 -10.99
CA TYR A 12 -14.14 -14.23 -10.72
C TYR A 12 -14.05 -13.67 -9.29
N ALA A 13 -15.14 -13.74 -8.52
CA ALA A 13 -15.15 -13.35 -7.12
C ALA A 13 -14.81 -14.57 -6.25
N GLY A 14 -13.52 -14.86 -6.11
CA GLY A 14 -13.07 -15.76 -5.04
C GLY A 14 -13.57 -15.26 -3.67
N PRO A 15 -13.72 -16.14 -2.67
CA PRO A 15 -14.30 -15.79 -1.39
C PRO A 15 -13.53 -14.63 -0.74
N PHE A 16 -14.27 -13.68 -0.15
CA PHE A 16 -13.70 -12.55 0.58
C PHE A 16 -12.87 -13.08 1.75
N LYS A 17 -11.55 -12.88 1.68
CA LYS A 17 -10.61 -13.23 2.73
C LYS A 17 -10.59 -12.16 3.81
N THR A 18 -10.62 -12.58 5.07
CA THR A 18 -10.51 -11.73 6.27
C THR A 18 -9.10 -11.11 6.38
N PRO A 19 -8.90 -10.04 7.18
CA PRO A 19 -7.58 -9.41 7.36
C PRO A 19 -6.46 -10.37 7.80
N VAL A 20 -6.80 -11.45 8.52
CA VAL A 20 -5.87 -12.49 8.97
C VAL A 20 -5.46 -13.42 7.82
N GLU A 21 -6.34 -13.65 6.84
CA GLU A 21 -6.05 -14.48 5.66
C GLU A 21 -5.25 -13.73 4.58
N ARG A 22 -5.01 -12.43 4.77
CA ARG A 22 -4.19 -11.59 3.89
C ARG A 22 -2.70 -11.96 3.91
N THR A 23 -2.25 -12.71 4.92
CA THR A 23 -0.84 -13.07 5.10
C THR A 23 -0.42 -14.36 4.37
N SER A 24 -1.32 -15.06 3.67
CA SER A 24 -1.04 -16.39 3.09
C SER A 24 -0.94 -16.43 1.56
N ASP A 25 -1.03 -15.31 0.85
CA ASP A 25 -0.80 -15.31 -0.61
C ASP A 25 0.71 -15.28 -0.89
N THR A 26 1.35 -16.43 -0.69
CA THR A 26 2.81 -16.62 -0.71
C THR A 26 3.42 -16.74 -2.10
N ASN A 27 2.69 -16.45 -3.18
CA ASN A 27 3.23 -16.55 -4.54
C ASN A 27 2.94 -15.31 -5.40
N ARG A 28 3.60 -14.21 -5.05
CA ARG A 28 3.61 -12.94 -5.80
C ARG A 28 4.47 -12.99 -7.09
N SER A 29 4.99 -14.16 -7.47
CA SER A 29 5.83 -14.34 -8.66
C SER A 29 5.07 -14.74 -9.94
N ASP A 30 3.75 -15.01 -9.85
CA ASP A 30 2.91 -15.24 -11.02
C ASP A 30 2.63 -13.90 -11.73
N PRO A 31 2.90 -13.75 -13.04
CA PRO A 31 2.55 -12.54 -13.78
C PRO A 31 1.09 -12.09 -13.59
N LYS A 32 0.16 -13.04 -13.37
CA LYS A 32 -1.25 -12.74 -13.09
C LYS A 32 -1.48 -12.16 -11.70
N THR A 33 -0.58 -12.41 -10.75
CA THR A 33 -0.67 -11.86 -9.38
C THR A 33 -0.09 -10.45 -9.26
N THR A 34 0.67 -9.98 -10.26
CA THR A 34 1.30 -8.64 -10.25
C THR A 34 0.30 -7.47 -10.28
N ILE A 35 -0.92 -7.71 -10.79
CA ILE A 35 -2.03 -6.73 -10.77
C ILE A 35 -3.08 -7.10 -9.73
N SER A 36 -3.37 -8.39 -9.54
CA SER A 36 -4.48 -8.81 -8.68
C SER A 36 -4.27 -8.47 -7.20
N CYS A 37 -3.02 -8.36 -6.73
CA CYS A 37 -2.73 -7.95 -5.36
C CYS A 37 -3.21 -6.51 -5.06
N TRP A 38 -3.40 -5.68 -6.08
CA TRP A 38 -3.91 -4.30 -5.98
C TRP A 38 -5.41 -4.18 -6.28
N ARG A 39 -6.09 -5.30 -6.54
CA ARG A 39 -7.45 -5.32 -7.08
C ARG A 39 -8.44 -4.51 -6.27
N LYS A 40 -8.44 -4.71 -4.95
CA LYS A 40 -9.35 -4.01 -4.06
C LYS A 40 -9.18 -2.50 -4.18
N ASP A 41 -7.94 -2.02 -4.13
CA ASP A 41 -7.68 -0.59 -4.07
C ASP A 41 -8.01 0.12 -5.38
N PHE A 42 -7.66 -0.48 -6.53
CA PHE A 42 -8.02 0.13 -7.81
C PHE A 42 -9.53 0.06 -8.11
N GLN A 43 -10.24 -0.98 -7.62
CA GLN A 43 -11.69 -1.06 -7.75
C GLN A 43 -12.38 0.01 -6.89
N ASN A 44 -11.92 0.20 -5.65
CA ASN A 44 -12.43 1.23 -4.76
C ASN A 44 -12.16 2.64 -5.31
N SER A 45 -10.94 2.92 -5.80
CA SER A 45 -10.63 4.20 -6.44
C SER A 45 -11.51 4.44 -7.68
N PHE A 46 -11.78 3.39 -8.48
CA PHE A 46 -12.70 3.54 -9.60
C PHE A 46 -14.12 3.86 -9.15
N GLN A 47 -14.64 3.19 -8.11
CA GLN A 47 -15.96 3.49 -7.55
C GLN A 47 -16.03 4.95 -7.04
N ALA A 48 -15.06 5.41 -6.25
CA ALA A 48 -15.04 6.80 -5.79
C ALA A 48 -15.04 7.80 -6.95
N ARG A 49 -14.29 7.54 -8.01
CA ARG A 49 -14.26 8.38 -9.22
C ARG A 49 -15.60 8.40 -9.97
N MET A 50 -16.36 7.31 -9.93
CA MET A 50 -17.74 7.31 -10.45
C MET A 50 -18.66 8.17 -9.58
N ASP A 51 -18.50 8.12 -8.26
CA ASP A 51 -19.25 8.97 -7.33
C ASP A 51 -18.96 10.46 -7.58
N TRP A 52 -17.70 10.84 -7.80
CA TRP A 52 -17.30 12.23 -8.11
C TRP A 52 -18.00 12.83 -9.34
N CYS A 53 -18.50 11.99 -10.25
CA CYS A 53 -19.23 12.44 -11.44
C CYS A 53 -20.68 12.82 -11.15
N THR A 54 -21.21 12.43 -9.98
CA THR A 54 -22.64 12.53 -9.65
C THR A 54 -22.92 13.19 -8.29
N LYS A 55 -21.91 13.27 -7.42
CA LYS A 55 -21.99 13.83 -6.07
C LYS A 55 -21.13 15.09 -5.94
N SER A 56 -21.41 15.92 -4.94
CA SER A 56 -20.49 17.03 -4.60
C SER A 56 -19.20 16.49 -3.98
N TYR A 57 -18.22 17.37 -3.79
CA TYR A 57 -16.98 17.03 -3.10
C TYR A 57 -17.28 16.48 -1.69
N GLU A 58 -18.13 17.16 -0.93
CA GLU A 58 -18.46 16.79 0.45
C GLU A 58 -19.24 15.48 0.58
N GLU A 59 -19.80 14.97 -0.52
CA GLU A 59 -20.63 13.76 -0.56
C GLU A 59 -19.88 12.52 -1.07
N ALA A 60 -18.60 12.66 -1.46
CA ALA A 60 -17.79 11.57 -1.97
C ALA A 60 -16.41 11.52 -1.30
N ASN A 61 -15.89 10.30 -1.13
CA ASN A 61 -14.59 10.08 -0.53
C ASN A 61 -13.43 10.42 -1.51
N HIS A 62 -12.30 10.90 -1.01
CA HIS A 62 -11.10 11.23 -1.78
C HIS A 62 -9.86 10.54 -1.24
N GLU A 63 -8.87 10.29 -2.12
CA GLU A 63 -7.70 9.54 -1.70
C GLU A 63 -6.84 10.32 -0.66
N PRO A 64 -6.28 9.62 0.34
CA PRO A 64 -5.32 10.21 1.26
C PRO A 64 -4.11 10.82 0.56
N THR A 65 -3.56 11.89 1.10
CA THR A 65 -2.31 12.50 0.62
C THR A 65 -1.12 11.93 1.39
N VAL A 66 -0.24 11.20 0.70
CA VAL A 66 0.99 10.67 1.27
C VAL A 66 2.11 11.70 1.22
N VAL A 67 2.74 11.96 2.37
CA VAL A 67 3.93 12.81 2.50
C VAL A 67 5.03 12.04 3.23
N LEU A 68 6.15 11.77 2.54
CA LEU A 68 7.30 11.08 3.11
C LEU A 68 8.32 12.12 3.60
N GLU A 69 8.62 12.13 4.89
CA GLU A 69 9.67 12.95 5.50
C GLU A 69 9.50 14.46 5.26
N GLY A 70 8.26 14.90 5.07
CA GLY A 70 7.94 16.30 4.75
C GLY A 70 8.34 16.73 3.34
N LEU A 71 8.76 15.80 2.48
CA LEU A 71 9.18 16.08 1.11
C LEU A 71 7.97 16.07 0.16
N ALA A 72 8.05 16.89 -0.88
CA ALA A 72 7.05 16.88 -1.95
C ALA A 72 7.12 15.58 -2.75
N GLY A 73 5.94 15.04 -3.07
CA GLY A 73 5.80 13.77 -3.79
C GLY A 73 5.84 12.55 -2.87
N ASN A 74 5.59 11.39 -3.49
CA ASN A 74 5.41 10.12 -2.79
C ASN A 74 6.55 9.11 -3.08
N ILE A 75 7.64 9.55 -3.70
CA ILE A 75 8.82 8.72 -3.95
C ILE A 75 10.05 9.37 -3.31
N MET A 76 10.79 8.61 -2.52
CA MET A 76 12.03 9.05 -1.90
C MET A 76 13.15 8.04 -2.17
N ILE A 77 14.34 8.54 -2.49
CA ILE A 77 15.53 7.72 -2.70
C ILE A 77 16.61 8.15 -1.70
N ARG A 78 17.21 7.20 -0.98
CA ARG A 78 18.29 7.45 -0.01
C ARG A 78 19.43 6.46 -0.20
N GLN A 79 20.65 6.92 0.07
CA GLN A 79 21.83 6.05 0.19
C GLN A 79 21.99 5.63 1.64
N VAL A 80 22.30 4.36 1.87
CA VAL A 80 22.46 3.76 3.20
C VAL A 80 23.63 2.77 3.18
N ARG A 81 24.16 2.47 4.36
CA ARG A 81 25.23 1.49 4.55
C ARG A 81 24.72 0.23 5.23
N PRO A 82 25.39 -0.92 5.05
CA PRO A 82 25.13 -2.10 5.87
C PRO A 82 25.23 -1.79 7.36
N GLY A 83 24.23 -2.22 8.14
CA GLY A 83 24.14 -1.95 9.57
C GLY A 83 23.38 -0.66 9.94
N ASP A 84 23.04 0.20 8.97
CA ASP A 84 22.28 1.43 9.25
C ASP A 84 20.88 1.13 9.79
N THR A 85 20.42 2.01 10.69
CA THR A 85 19.00 2.10 11.08
C THR A 85 18.46 3.45 10.64
N ILE A 86 17.48 3.43 9.73
CA ILE A 86 16.88 4.62 9.15
C ILE A 86 15.50 4.83 9.75
N SER A 87 15.24 6.02 10.30
CA SER A 87 13.88 6.44 10.64
C SER A 87 13.19 7.01 9.41
N LEU A 88 11.94 6.59 9.19
CA LEU A 88 11.02 7.09 8.19
C LEU A 88 9.75 7.60 8.86
N SER A 89 9.18 8.67 8.33
CA SER A 89 8.03 9.36 8.88
C SER A 89 7.07 9.75 7.76
N ALA A 90 5.81 9.43 7.96
CA ALA A 90 4.67 9.86 7.16
C ALA A 90 3.71 10.74 7.97
N ALA A 91 4.19 11.35 9.05
CA ALA A 91 3.38 12.10 10.01
C ALA A 91 2.68 13.34 9.43
N VAL A 92 3.13 13.84 8.28
CA VAL A 92 2.52 14.99 7.57
C VAL A 92 1.48 14.53 6.55
N SER A 93 1.31 13.22 6.37
CA SER A 93 0.24 12.69 5.51
C SER A 93 -1.12 13.00 6.13
N SER A 94 -2.12 13.23 5.26
CA SER A 94 -3.44 13.68 5.67
C SER A 94 -4.53 13.13 4.78
N ASP A 95 -5.74 13.09 5.31
CA ASP A 95 -6.95 12.80 4.57
C ASP A 95 -7.69 14.12 4.30
N PRO A 96 -8.09 14.43 3.05
CA PRO A 96 -8.76 15.69 2.73
C PRO A 96 -10.20 15.75 3.27
N ASP A 97 -10.83 14.60 3.51
CA ASP A 97 -12.20 14.48 4.03
C ASP A 97 -12.21 14.36 5.56
N GLY A 98 -11.04 14.23 6.18
CA GLY A 98 -10.86 14.12 7.63
C GLY A 98 -11.01 12.70 8.17
N ASN A 99 -10.98 11.69 7.29
CA ASN A 99 -11.05 10.28 7.66
C ASN A 99 -9.84 9.83 8.48
N HIS A 100 -9.99 8.73 9.22
CA HIS A 100 -8.89 8.14 9.95
C HIS A 100 -7.93 7.41 9.02
N LEU A 101 -6.63 7.54 9.26
CA LEU A 101 -5.59 6.94 8.42
C LEU A 101 -4.90 5.75 9.08
N PHE A 102 -4.92 4.63 8.38
CA PHE A 102 -4.15 3.43 8.70
C PHE A 102 -2.84 3.41 7.92
N TYR A 103 -1.74 3.23 8.63
CA TYR A 103 -0.38 3.16 8.07
C TYR A 103 0.04 1.69 7.95
N HIS A 104 0.71 1.34 6.86
CA HIS A 104 1.37 0.05 6.73
C HIS A 104 2.65 0.16 5.89
N TRP A 105 3.79 -0.02 6.53
CA TRP A 105 5.12 -0.09 5.92
C TRP A 105 5.51 -1.53 5.67
N TRP A 106 5.85 -1.86 4.42
CA TRP A 106 6.22 -3.22 4.04
C TRP A 106 7.29 -3.24 2.95
N ILE A 107 8.05 -4.34 2.89
CA ILE A 107 9.11 -4.53 1.90
C ILE A 107 8.50 -5.06 0.61
N TYR A 108 8.73 -4.35 -0.49
CA TYR A 108 8.37 -4.80 -1.83
C TYR A 108 9.52 -5.61 -2.42
N GLU A 109 9.63 -6.87 -1.98
CA GLU A 109 10.74 -7.77 -2.26
C GLU A 109 11.00 -7.98 -3.76
N GLU A 110 9.93 -8.06 -4.56
CA GLU A 110 10.00 -8.27 -6.01
C GLU A 110 10.64 -7.10 -6.75
N ALA A 111 10.59 -5.90 -6.17
CA ALA A 111 11.20 -4.69 -6.73
C ALA A 111 12.64 -4.46 -6.25
N GLY A 112 13.04 -5.11 -5.17
CA GLY A 112 14.37 -4.98 -4.56
C GLY A 112 15.40 -5.95 -5.12
N SER A 113 16.67 -5.56 -5.05
CA SER A 113 17.80 -6.43 -5.39
C SER A 113 18.53 -6.97 -4.16
N CYS A 114 18.34 -6.35 -2.99
CA CYS A 114 18.85 -6.90 -1.72
C CYS A 114 18.15 -8.23 -1.40
N LYS A 115 18.93 -9.26 -1.10
CA LYS A 115 18.42 -10.60 -0.74
C LYS A 115 18.36 -10.87 0.75
N GLU A 116 18.92 -9.95 1.54
CA GLU A 116 18.92 -10.06 2.99
C GLU A 116 17.55 -9.65 3.55
N LYS A 117 17.16 -10.26 4.68
CA LYS A 117 15.92 -9.94 5.36
C LYS A 117 16.03 -8.58 6.04
N ILE A 118 15.18 -7.64 5.64
CA ILE A 118 15.10 -6.30 6.23
C ILE A 118 14.08 -6.31 7.38
N HIS A 119 14.43 -5.67 8.50
CA HIS A 119 13.52 -5.52 9.63
C HIS A 119 12.86 -4.14 9.62
N ILE A 120 11.55 -4.11 9.86
CA ILE A 120 10.76 -2.89 10.04
C ILE A 120 10.17 -2.93 11.45
N SER A 121 10.46 -1.91 12.25
CA SER A 121 9.76 -1.63 13.50
C SER A 121 8.79 -0.46 13.30
N GLY A 122 7.65 -0.46 13.99
CA GLY A 122 6.60 0.55 13.76
C GLY A 122 5.92 0.41 12.40
N ALA A 123 5.81 -0.81 11.88
CA ALA A 123 5.24 -1.06 10.55
C ALA A 123 3.79 -0.54 10.38
N TYR A 124 3.05 -0.35 11.47
CA TYR A 124 1.66 0.14 11.46
C TYR A 124 1.50 1.53 12.09
N SER A 125 2.55 2.34 12.11
CA SER A 125 2.52 3.69 12.68
C SER A 125 2.99 4.75 11.69
N GLN A 126 2.69 6.01 12.00
CA GLN A 126 3.17 7.19 11.26
C GLN A 126 4.69 7.20 11.06
N LYS A 127 5.44 6.66 12.02
CA LYS A 127 6.89 6.51 11.96
C LYS A 127 7.26 5.04 11.97
N ALA A 128 8.25 4.68 11.17
CA ALA A 128 8.83 3.35 11.14
C ALA A 128 10.36 3.45 11.16
N ALA A 129 11.04 2.47 11.75
CA ALA A 129 12.48 2.35 11.65
C ALA A 129 12.86 1.09 10.87
N ILE A 130 13.72 1.29 9.87
CA ILE A 130 14.20 0.26 8.94
C ILE A 130 15.64 -0.06 9.30
N THR A 131 15.91 -1.33 9.59
CA THR A 131 17.26 -1.79 9.91
C THR A 131 17.83 -2.57 8.74
N ILE A 132 18.92 -2.05 8.16
CA ILE A 132 19.69 -2.73 7.12
C ILE A 132 20.66 -3.69 7.82
N PRO A 133 20.62 -5.01 7.53
CA PRO A 133 21.50 -5.95 8.18
C PRO A 133 22.96 -5.68 7.79
N ALA A 134 23.89 -5.89 8.73
CA ALA A 134 25.32 -5.72 8.46
C ALA A 134 25.87 -6.73 7.44
N SER A 135 25.15 -7.85 7.20
CA SER A 135 25.45 -8.82 6.14
C SER A 135 25.12 -8.31 4.74
N ALA A 136 24.33 -7.24 4.62
CA ALA A 136 24.01 -6.65 3.33
C ALA A 136 25.29 -6.18 2.65
N ARG A 137 25.39 -6.44 1.34
CA ARG A 137 26.52 -5.99 0.52
C ARG A 137 26.11 -4.74 -0.25
N THR A 138 25.51 -4.94 -1.40
CA THR A 138 25.01 -3.89 -2.29
C THR A 138 23.62 -4.26 -2.78
N GLY A 139 22.92 -3.28 -3.34
CA GLY A 139 21.61 -3.46 -3.94
C GLY A 139 20.61 -2.44 -3.43
N SER A 140 19.33 -2.70 -3.69
CA SER A 140 18.23 -1.81 -3.34
C SER A 140 17.21 -2.53 -2.46
N VAL A 141 16.73 -1.81 -1.45
CA VAL A 141 15.57 -2.18 -0.66
C VAL A 141 14.44 -1.23 -1.03
N HIS A 142 13.31 -1.81 -1.41
CA HIS A 142 12.12 -1.05 -1.77
C HIS A 142 11.09 -1.22 -0.66
N ILE A 143 10.71 -0.11 -0.05
CA ILE A 143 9.70 -0.06 1.01
C ILE A 143 8.49 0.69 0.45
N ILE A 144 7.31 0.15 0.69
CA ILE A 144 6.03 0.78 0.38
C ILE A 144 5.36 1.17 1.67
N LEU A 145 4.87 2.41 1.73
CA LEU A 145 3.84 2.84 2.66
C LEU A 145 2.50 2.71 1.94
N SER A 146 1.61 1.88 2.48
CA SER A 146 0.17 1.96 2.20
C SER A 146 -0.46 2.87 3.25
N LEU A 147 -1.21 3.87 2.79
CA LEU A 147 -1.97 4.79 3.62
C LEU A 147 -3.43 4.65 3.24
N THR A 148 -4.23 4.03 4.10
CA THR A 148 -5.62 3.66 3.83
C THR A 148 -6.56 4.45 4.75
N ASP A 149 -7.62 5.03 4.20
CA ASP A 149 -8.65 5.71 4.99
C ASP A 149 -9.73 4.74 5.53
N ASP A 150 -10.70 5.28 6.26
CA ASP A 150 -11.96 4.59 6.62
C ASP A 150 -13.21 5.20 5.94
N GLY A 151 -13.03 5.87 4.80
CA GLY A 151 -14.14 6.41 4.00
C GLY A 151 -14.88 5.34 3.20
N GLU A 152 -15.90 5.77 2.45
CA GLU A 152 -16.71 4.86 1.60
C GLU A 152 -16.73 5.35 0.13
N PRO A 153 -16.19 4.57 -0.82
CA PRO A 153 -15.41 3.34 -0.59
C PRO A 153 -14.07 3.64 0.10
N VAL A 154 -13.49 2.65 0.77
CA VAL A 154 -12.16 2.77 1.41
C VAL A 154 -11.10 3.03 0.34
N LEU A 155 -10.33 4.11 0.47
CA LEU A 155 -9.27 4.47 -0.48
C LEU A 155 -7.88 4.28 0.12
N THR A 156 -6.93 3.94 -0.76
CA THR A 156 -5.51 3.73 -0.38
C THR A 156 -4.60 4.52 -1.29
N SER A 157 -3.70 5.30 -0.69
CA SER A 157 -2.59 5.97 -1.35
C SER A 157 -1.25 5.35 -0.98
N TYR A 158 -0.26 5.55 -1.84
CA TYR A 158 1.02 4.86 -1.75
C TYR A 158 2.21 5.81 -1.72
N GLY A 159 3.16 5.52 -0.84
CA GLY A 159 4.51 6.09 -0.85
C GLY A 159 5.56 5.01 -1.10
N ARG A 160 6.65 5.34 -1.80
CA ARG A 160 7.77 4.43 -2.07
C ARG A 160 9.08 5.02 -1.59
N VAL A 161 9.78 4.27 -0.75
CA VAL A 161 11.15 4.58 -0.33
C VAL A 161 12.10 3.57 -0.96
N ILE A 162 13.12 4.06 -1.65
CA ILE A 162 14.18 3.25 -2.25
C ILE A 162 15.46 3.52 -1.47
N LEU A 163 15.96 2.51 -0.77
CA LEU A 163 17.24 2.58 -0.08
C LEU A 163 18.28 1.84 -0.91
N ASN A 164 19.27 2.58 -1.41
CA ASN A 164 20.41 2.03 -2.12
C ASN A 164 21.54 1.75 -1.13
N ILE A 165 21.97 0.50 -1.06
CA ILE A 165 23.02 0.03 -0.17
C ILE A 165 24.36 0.16 -0.89
N THR A 166 25.27 0.94 -0.30
CA THR A 166 26.62 1.24 -0.82
C THR A 166 27.69 1.01 0.23
#